data_AF-A0A4R9IPU5-F1
#
_entry.id   AF-A0A4R9IPU5-F1
#
_cell.length_a   1.000
_cell.length_b   1.000
_cell.length_c   1.000
_cell.angle_alpha   90.00
_cell.angle_beta   90.00
_cell.angle_gamma   90.00
#
_symmetry.space_group_name_H-M   'P 1'
#
loop_
_entity.id
_entity.type
_entity.pdbx_description
1 polymer ?
#
loop_
_entity_poly.entity_id
_entity_poly.type
_entity_poly.pdbx_seq_one_letter_code
_entity_poly.pdbx_strand_id
1 'polypeptide(L)'
;MTMSLSQFKKQFLELKAPNSFPIGNYQADWLGPRWFQTGARLSLNFMSFRHWWGKSFDGSEIAYNLFLPPKATEFQMRHPMKLSIGKSKLDGNLSLILEYTKEAPFPWPYFVDEFRILNEKELLGMNYSRFTPQLALPFLIRKS
;
A
#
# COMPACT_ATOMS: atom_id res chain seq x y z
N MET A 1 -8.21 18.88 12.61
CA MET A 1 -7.70 19.25 11.26
C MET A 1 -7.22 17.99 10.57
N THR A 2 -7.65 17.72 9.34
CA THR A 2 -7.19 16.55 8.57
C THR A 2 -5.82 16.87 7.96
N MET A 3 -4.83 16.00 8.13
CA MET A 3 -3.51 16.17 7.51
C MET A 3 -3.62 16.19 5.98
N SER A 4 -2.80 17.01 5.33
CA SER A 4 -2.65 17.04 3.87
C SER A 4 -1.83 15.86 3.37
N LEU A 5 -1.88 15.60 2.05
CA LEU A 5 -1.04 14.58 1.42
C LEU A 5 0.46 14.85 1.62
N SER A 6 0.87 16.13 1.55
CA SER A 6 2.26 16.54 1.77
C SER A 6 2.72 16.33 3.20
N GLN A 7 1.84 16.50 4.19
CA GLN A 7 2.16 16.23 5.59
C GLN A 7 2.40 14.73 5.84
N PHE A 8 1.56 13.85 5.26
CA PHE A 8 1.82 12.40 5.31
C PHE A 8 3.09 12.01 4.58
N LYS A 9 3.37 12.61 3.42
CA LYS A 9 4.64 12.40 2.72
C LYS A 9 5.82 12.79 3.60
N LYS A 10 5.79 13.97 4.21
CA LYS A 10 6.85 14.41 5.14
C LYS A 10 7.05 13.41 6.28
N GLN A 11 5.96 12.96 6.90
CA GLN A 11 6.02 11.97 7.98
C GLN A 11 6.68 10.67 7.50
N PHE A 12 6.28 10.13 6.35
CA PHE A 12 6.87 8.91 5.79
C PHE A 12 8.40 8.99 5.62
N LEU A 13 8.92 10.15 5.18
CA LEU A 13 10.35 10.34 4.96
C LEU A 13 11.17 10.26 6.26
N GLU A 14 10.53 10.47 7.41
CA GLU A 14 11.17 10.40 8.74
C GLU A 14 11.10 8.99 9.37
N LEU A 15 10.30 8.08 8.80
CA LEU A 15 10.11 6.72 9.32
C LEU A 15 11.21 5.75 8.87
N LYS A 16 11.26 4.58 9.52
CA LYS A 16 12.19 3.50 9.21
C LYS A 16 11.50 2.34 8.51
N ALA A 17 12.23 1.59 7.69
CA ALA A 17 11.77 0.31 7.16
C ALA A 17 11.55 -0.71 8.29
N PRO A 18 10.66 -1.70 8.09
CA PRO A 18 10.65 -2.89 8.92
C PRO A 18 11.95 -3.69 8.75
N ASN A 19 12.40 -4.37 9.81
CA ASN A 19 13.61 -5.19 9.81
C ASN A 19 13.40 -6.56 9.15
N SER A 20 12.14 -6.97 8.98
CA SER A 20 11.74 -8.23 8.37
C SER A 20 10.43 -8.05 7.61
N PHE A 21 10.07 -9.02 6.78
CA PHE A 21 8.76 -8.97 6.13
C PHE A 21 7.63 -9.11 7.16
N PRO A 22 6.56 -8.28 7.06
CA PRO A 22 5.44 -8.35 7.97
C PRO A 22 4.76 -9.73 7.93
N ILE A 23 4.03 -10.05 8.99
CA ILE A 23 3.16 -11.24 9.05
C ILE A 23 1.77 -10.81 9.51
N GLY A 24 0.75 -11.30 8.80
CA GLY A 24 -0.67 -11.10 9.09
C GLY A 24 -1.42 -10.36 7.99
N ASN A 25 -2.71 -10.16 8.25
CA ASN A 25 -3.60 -9.37 7.40
C ASN A 25 -3.66 -7.93 7.90
N TYR A 26 -3.59 -6.98 6.98
CA TYR A 26 -3.61 -5.56 7.26
C TYR A 26 -4.71 -4.88 6.46
N GLN A 27 -5.61 -4.19 7.15
CA GLN A 27 -6.68 -3.40 6.53
C GLN A 27 -6.09 -2.09 6.00
N ALA A 28 -6.52 -1.67 4.80
CA ALA A 28 -6.03 -0.45 4.17
C ALA A 28 -7.00 0.73 4.31
N ASP A 29 -6.44 1.92 4.53
CA ASP A 29 -7.17 3.20 4.56
C ASP A 29 -6.43 4.28 3.78
N TRP A 30 -7.12 4.97 2.87
CA TRP A 30 -6.55 6.15 2.18
C TRP A 30 -6.44 7.33 3.13
N LEU A 31 -5.27 7.99 3.15
CA LEU A 31 -4.98 9.10 4.04
C LEU A 31 -5.04 10.45 3.32
N GLY A 32 -5.66 11.46 3.92
CA GLY A 32 -5.74 12.81 3.35
C GLY A 32 -7.13 13.43 3.44
N PRO A 33 -7.37 14.54 2.72
CA PRO A 33 -8.69 15.19 2.69
C PRO A 33 -9.81 14.24 2.22
N ARG A 34 -11.05 14.46 2.68
CA ARG A 34 -12.19 13.59 2.35
C ARG A 34 -12.43 13.42 0.84
N TRP A 35 -12.28 14.49 0.06
CA TRP A 35 -12.43 14.44 -1.39
C TRP A 35 -11.44 13.46 -2.04
N PHE A 36 -10.21 13.40 -1.52
CA PHE A 36 -9.16 12.50 -2.00
C PHE A 36 -9.51 11.05 -1.66
N GLN A 37 -9.90 10.79 -0.41
CA GLN A 37 -10.28 9.43 0.03
C GLN A 37 -11.45 8.88 -0.80
N THR A 38 -12.47 9.71 -1.05
CA THR A 38 -13.60 9.34 -1.90
C THR A 38 -13.16 9.07 -3.34
N GLY A 39 -12.35 9.96 -3.92
CA GLY A 39 -11.82 9.77 -5.28
C GLY A 39 -10.99 8.50 -5.43
N ALA A 40 -10.12 8.19 -4.48
CA ALA A 40 -9.30 6.98 -4.46
C ALA A 40 -10.16 5.71 -4.36
N ARG A 41 -11.17 5.69 -3.48
CA ARG A 41 -12.10 4.54 -3.37
C ARG A 41 -12.88 4.32 -4.66
N LEU A 42 -13.36 5.39 -5.28
CA LEU A 42 -14.09 5.31 -6.54
C LEU A 42 -13.19 4.81 -7.68
N SER A 43 -11.98 5.35 -7.84
CA SER A 43 -11.07 4.94 -8.90
C SER A 43 -10.68 3.46 -8.79
N LEU A 44 -10.38 2.98 -7.57
CA LEU A 44 -10.07 1.56 -7.34
C LEU A 44 -11.21 0.62 -7.78
N ASN A 45 -12.47 1.01 -7.61
CA ASN A 45 -13.60 0.20 -8.06
C ASN A 45 -13.59 -0.04 -9.58
N PHE A 46 -13.06 0.89 -10.37
CA PHE A 46 -12.94 0.75 -11.83
C PHE A 46 -11.62 0.09 -12.26
N MET A 47 -10.57 0.18 -11.43
CA MET A 47 -9.23 -0.32 -11.75
C MET A 47 -8.96 -1.71 -11.18
N SER A 48 -9.89 -2.67 -11.33
CA SER A 48 -9.73 -4.06 -10.83
C SER A 48 -9.55 -4.24 -9.32
N PHE A 49 -9.79 -3.18 -8.53
CA PHE A 49 -9.66 -3.14 -7.07
C PHE A 49 -11.02 -3.00 -6.35
N ARG A 50 -12.13 -3.30 -7.03
CA ARG A 50 -13.45 -3.33 -6.41
C ARG A 50 -13.47 -4.32 -5.25
N HIS A 51 -13.95 -3.87 -4.09
CA HIS A 51 -13.97 -4.64 -2.83
C HIS A 51 -12.60 -4.96 -2.23
N TRP A 52 -11.57 -4.20 -2.62
CA TRP A 52 -10.28 -4.27 -1.94
C TRP A 52 -10.42 -3.90 -0.47
N TRP A 53 -9.84 -4.73 0.38
CA TRP A 53 -9.87 -4.59 1.84
C TRP A 53 -8.50 -4.23 2.41
N GLY A 54 -7.43 -4.78 1.84
CA GLY A 54 -6.09 -4.56 2.36
C GLY A 54 -5.04 -5.50 1.80
N LYS A 55 -4.06 -5.89 2.61
CA LYS A 55 -2.92 -6.72 2.20
C LYS A 55 -2.68 -7.86 3.17
N SER A 56 -2.17 -8.98 2.66
CA SER A 56 -1.74 -10.13 3.45
C SER A 56 -0.26 -10.36 3.24
N PHE A 57 0.40 -10.67 4.35
CA PHE A 57 1.82 -10.99 4.41
C PHE A 57 2.00 -12.26 5.23
N ASP A 58 2.84 -13.17 4.76
CA ASP A 58 3.15 -14.44 5.44
C ASP A 58 4.62 -14.51 5.90
N GLY A 59 5.35 -13.40 5.79
CA GLY A 59 6.79 -13.32 6.09
C GLY A 59 7.68 -13.77 4.93
N SER A 60 7.11 -14.17 3.79
CA SER A 60 7.85 -14.49 2.57
C SER A 60 8.12 -13.24 1.72
N GLU A 61 8.79 -13.45 0.58
CA GLU A 61 9.03 -12.43 -0.44
C GLU A 61 7.79 -12.13 -1.32
N ILE A 62 6.60 -12.63 -0.94
CA ILE A 62 5.35 -12.42 -1.66
C ILE A 62 4.27 -11.89 -0.72
N ALA A 63 3.55 -10.86 -1.16
CA ALA A 63 2.32 -10.41 -0.52
C ALA A 63 1.16 -10.44 -1.50
N TYR A 64 -0.05 -10.45 -0.96
CA TYR A 64 -1.28 -10.45 -1.74
C TYR A 64 -2.15 -9.26 -1.37
N ASN A 65 -2.89 -8.74 -2.34
CA ASN A 65 -4.00 -7.86 -2.04
C ASN A 65 -5.20 -8.71 -1.61
N LEU A 66 -5.83 -8.32 -0.51
CA LEU A 66 -7.01 -8.98 0.05
C LEU A 66 -8.28 -8.29 -0.44
N PHE A 67 -9.23 -9.10 -0.87
CA PHE A 67 -10.52 -8.68 -1.35
C PHE A 67 -11.61 -9.37 -0.54
N LEU A 68 -12.61 -8.60 -0.11
CA LEU A 68 -13.77 -9.14 0.61
C LEU A 68 -15.05 -8.68 -0.08
N PRO A 69 -15.52 -9.39 -1.12
CA PRO A 69 -16.77 -9.07 -1.78
C PRO A 69 -17.97 -9.15 -0.84
N PRO A 70 -19.08 -8.45 -1.16
CA PRO A 70 -20.30 -8.54 -0.36
C PRO A 70 -20.75 -10.00 -0.23
N LYS A 71 -21.13 -10.40 1.00
CA LYS A 71 -21.57 -11.76 1.37
C LYS A 71 -20.49 -12.84 1.37
N ALA A 72 -19.23 -12.52 1.04
CA ALA A 72 -18.13 -13.45 1.25
C ALA A 72 -17.75 -13.50 2.74
N THR A 73 -17.41 -14.69 3.23
CA THR A 73 -16.88 -14.91 4.59
C THR A 73 -15.36 -15.06 4.61
N GLU A 74 -14.75 -15.27 3.45
CA GLU A 74 -13.32 -15.49 3.28
C GLU A 74 -12.70 -14.45 2.35
N PHE A 75 -11.44 -14.11 2.62
CA PHE A 75 -10.69 -13.22 1.75
C PHE A 75 -10.29 -13.91 0.46
N GLN A 76 -10.45 -13.20 -0.66
CA GLN A 76 -9.82 -13.56 -1.92
C GLN A 76 -8.45 -12.90 -2.00
N MET A 77 -7.40 -13.71 -2.12
CA MET A 77 -6.04 -13.25 -2.39
C MET A 77 -5.85 -13.04 -3.89
N ARG A 78 -5.50 -11.81 -4.28
CA ARG A 78 -5.34 -11.44 -5.70
C ARG A 78 -4.12 -10.55 -5.86
N HIS A 79 -3.67 -10.41 -7.12
CA HIS A 79 -2.61 -9.50 -7.53
C HIS A 79 -1.34 -9.65 -6.67
N PRO A 80 -0.64 -10.81 -6.77
CA PRO A 80 0.57 -11.05 -6.01
C PRO A 80 1.64 -9.98 -6.30
N MET A 81 2.34 -9.59 -5.25
CA MET A 81 3.40 -8.58 -5.27
C MET A 81 4.69 -9.18 -4.73
N LYS A 82 5.82 -8.87 -5.38
CA LYS A 82 7.15 -9.21 -4.86
C LYS A 82 7.57 -8.20 -3.81
N LEU A 83 8.16 -8.69 -2.72
CA LEU A 83 8.63 -7.90 -1.60
C LEU A 83 10.14 -7.76 -1.62
N SER A 84 10.60 -6.59 -1.23
CA SER A 84 12.00 -6.37 -0.90
C SER A 84 12.12 -5.31 0.19
N ILE A 85 13.20 -5.36 0.97
CA ILE A 85 13.65 -4.23 1.78
C ILE A 85 14.75 -3.55 0.96
N GLY A 86 14.47 -2.36 0.44
CA GLY A 86 15.32 -1.70 -0.55
C GLY A 86 15.32 -0.18 -0.42
N LYS A 87 16.16 0.48 -1.21
CA LYS A 87 16.23 1.94 -1.24
C LYS A 87 14.96 2.52 -1.87
N SER A 88 14.26 3.36 -1.13
CA SER A 88 13.08 4.11 -1.57
C SER A 88 13.41 5.01 -2.76
N LYS A 89 12.49 5.13 -3.72
CA LYS A 89 12.59 6.10 -4.80
C LYS A 89 12.24 7.53 -4.35
N LEU A 90 11.75 7.70 -3.14
CA LEU A 90 11.31 9.00 -2.59
C LEU A 90 12.45 9.76 -1.89
N ASP A 91 13.34 9.05 -1.20
CA ASP A 91 14.45 9.66 -0.43
C ASP A 91 15.76 8.84 -0.41
N GLY A 92 15.79 7.65 -1.01
CA GLY A 92 16.97 6.76 -1.00
C GLY A 92 17.17 5.96 0.29
N ASN A 93 16.40 6.22 1.35
CA ASN A 93 16.46 5.47 2.60
C ASN A 93 15.72 4.13 2.45
N LEU A 94 15.99 3.16 3.34
CA LEU A 94 15.35 1.85 3.27
C LEU A 94 13.82 1.95 3.44
N SER A 95 13.10 1.10 2.71
CA SER A 95 11.65 0.92 2.80
C SER A 95 11.30 -0.53 2.45
N LEU A 96 10.14 -0.99 2.92
CA LEU A 96 9.51 -2.20 2.41
C LEU A 96 8.84 -1.86 1.07
N ILE A 97 9.31 -2.46 -0.01
CA ILE A 97 8.85 -2.19 -1.37
C ILE A 97 8.03 -3.38 -1.85
N LEU A 98 6.82 -3.10 -2.33
CA LEU A 98 5.90 -4.06 -2.95
C LEU A 98 5.73 -3.71 -4.42
N GLU A 99 6.13 -4.64 -5.28
CA GLU A 99 6.03 -4.50 -6.73
C GLU A 99 5.03 -5.52 -7.28
N TYR A 100 4.03 -5.03 -8.01
CA TYR A 100 3.11 -5.90 -8.73
C TYR A 100 3.87 -6.75 -9.76
N THR A 101 3.50 -8.01 -9.83
CA THR A 101 3.96 -8.93 -10.86
C THR A 101 3.36 -8.55 -12.22
N LYS A 102 3.93 -9.08 -13.33
CA LYS A 102 3.47 -8.77 -14.70
C LYS A 102 2.06 -9.33 -14.98
N GLU A 103 1.61 -10.26 -14.15
CA GLU A 103 0.30 -10.90 -14.20
C GLU A 103 -0.81 -10.01 -13.61
N ALA A 104 -0.45 -8.94 -12.88
CA ALA A 104 -1.43 -7.99 -12.36
C ALA A 104 -2.11 -7.22 -13.52
N PRO A 105 -3.42 -6.92 -13.40
CA PRO A 105 -4.13 -6.22 -14.47
C PRO A 105 -3.54 -4.82 -14.69
N PHE A 106 -3.61 -4.32 -15.92
CA PHE A 106 -3.22 -2.95 -16.21
C PHE A 106 -4.07 -1.97 -15.36
N PRO A 107 -3.46 -0.93 -14.73
CA PRO A 107 -2.07 -0.47 -14.87
C PRO A 107 -1.10 -0.96 -13.78
N TRP A 108 -1.52 -1.87 -12.91
CA TRP A 108 -0.83 -2.18 -11.64
C TRP A 108 0.64 -2.62 -11.75
N PRO A 109 1.11 -3.34 -12.79
CA PRO A 109 2.54 -3.64 -12.95
C PRO A 109 3.45 -2.40 -12.94
N TYR A 110 2.91 -1.22 -13.28
CA TYR A 110 3.64 0.06 -13.27
C TYR A 110 3.56 0.81 -11.95
N PHE A 111 2.83 0.30 -10.96
CA PHE A 111 2.71 0.90 -9.64
C PHE A 111 3.59 0.19 -8.62
N VAL A 112 3.99 0.94 -7.61
CA VAL A 112 4.77 0.48 -6.46
C VAL A 112 4.08 0.97 -5.20
N ASP A 113 4.00 0.08 -4.22
CA ASP A 113 3.67 0.44 -2.84
C ASP A 113 4.95 0.42 -2.01
N GLU A 114 5.28 1.52 -1.35
CA GLU A 114 6.37 1.57 -0.37
C GLU A 114 5.82 1.77 1.04
N PHE A 115 6.39 1.06 2.02
CA PHE A 115 5.96 1.12 3.42
C PHE A 115 7.10 1.37 4.39
N ARG A 116 6.77 2.08 5.46
CA ARG A 116 7.61 2.26 6.64
C ARG A 116 6.79 2.15 7.92
N ILE A 117 7.46 1.80 9.02
CA ILE A 117 6.82 1.57 10.31
C ILE A 117 6.30 2.89 10.87
N LEU A 118 4.99 3.01 11.03
CA LEU A 118 4.38 4.12 11.76
C LEU A 118 4.34 3.81 13.26
N ASN A 119 3.97 2.58 13.62
CA ASN A 119 4.03 2.00 14.96
C ASN A 119 3.98 0.47 14.88
N GLU A 120 3.87 -0.22 16.03
CA GLU A 120 3.87 -1.69 16.11
C GLU A 120 2.81 -2.40 15.25
N LYS A 121 1.69 -1.74 14.95
CA LYS A 121 0.55 -2.33 14.21
C LYS A 121 0.25 -1.65 12.89
N GLU A 122 0.93 -0.55 12.58
CA GLU A 122 0.60 0.29 11.44
C GLU A 122 1.83 0.59 10.59
N LEU A 123 1.65 0.45 9.27
CA LEU A 123 2.63 0.88 8.28
C LEU A 123 2.04 2.04 7.49
N LEU A 124 2.80 3.13 7.39
CA LEU A 124 2.49 4.24 6.51
C LEU A 124 3.01 3.90 5.11
N GLY A 125 2.10 3.93 4.15
CA GLY A 125 2.32 3.55 2.76
C GLY A 125 2.32 4.73 1.80
N MET A 126 3.04 4.58 0.71
CA MET A 126 3.08 5.48 -0.44
C MET A 126 2.84 4.67 -1.71
N ASN A 127 1.73 4.92 -2.40
CA ASN A 127 1.43 4.34 -3.70
C ASN A 127 1.85 5.31 -4.80
N TYR A 128 2.63 4.86 -5.78
CA TYR A 128 3.03 5.71 -6.90
C TYR A 128 3.30 4.91 -8.18
N SER A 129 3.22 5.60 -9.32
CA SER A 129 3.72 5.07 -10.60
C SER A 129 5.25 5.10 -10.63
N ARG A 130 5.88 4.02 -11.11
CA ARG A 130 7.35 3.91 -11.28
C ARG A 130 7.98 5.09 -12.01
N PHE A 131 7.21 5.77 -12.87
CA PHE A 131 7.66 6.91 -13.67
C PHE A 131 7.55 8.26 -12.94
N THR A 132 6.72 8.35 -11.89
CA THR A 132 6.50 9.59 -11.14
C THR A 132 6.44 9.35 -9.62
N PRO A 133 7.51 8.85 -8.96
CA PRO A 133 7.53 8.60 -7.52
C PRO A 133 7.19 9.85 -6.68
N GLN A 134 7.55 11.03 -7.16
CA GLN A 134 7.29 12.30 -6.51
C GLN A 134 5.79 12.58 -6.28
N LEU A 135 4.90 11.97 -7.07
CA LEU A 135 3.44 12.08 -6.96
C LEU A 135 2.81 11.03 -6.03
N ALA A 136 3.61 10.43 -5.14
CA ALA A 136 3.14 9.42 -4.21
C ALA A 136 1.93 9.83 -3.39
N LEU A 137 0.98 8.90 -3.32
CA LEU A 137 -0.29 9.03 -2.62
C LEU A 137 -0.25 8.23 -1.32
N PRO A 138 -0.53 8.86 -0.17
CA PRO A 138 -0.42 8.22 1.12
C PRO A 138 -1.63 7.32 1.42
N PHE A 139 -1.35 6.17 2.03
CA PHE A 139 -2.34 5.30 2.62
C PHE A 139 -1.77 4.59 3.84
N LEU A 140 -2.63 4.12 4.73
CA LEU A 140 -2.27 3.37 5.92
C LEU A 140 -2.61 1.91 5.70
N ILE A 141 -1.82 1.01 6.26
CA ILE A 141 -2.26 -0.36 6.51
C ILE A 141 -2.14 -0.68 8.00
N ARG A 142 -3.21 -1.21 8.61
CA ARG A 142 -3.29 -1.55 10.03
C ARG A 142 -3.51 -3.05 10.20
N LYS A 143 -2.67 -3.69 11.02
CA LYS A 143 -2.79 -5.11 11.36
C LYS A 143 -4.15 -5.38 12.02
N SER A 144 -4.89 -6.34 11.45
CA SER A 144 -6.16 -6.84 12.00
C SER A 144 -5.95 -7.94 13.03
#